data_AF-A0A849C6M1-F1
#
_entry.id   AF-A0A849C6M1-F1
#
_cell.length_a   1.000
_cell.length_b   1.000
_cell.length_c   1.000
_cell.angle_alpha   90.00
_cell.angle_beta   90.00
_cell.angle_gamma   90.00
#
_symmetry.space_group_name_H-M   'P 1'
#
loop_
_entity.id
_entity.type
_entity.pdbx_description
1 polymer ?
#
loop_
_entity_poly.entity_id
_entity_poly.type
_entity_poly.pdbx_seq_one_letter_code
_entity_poly.pdbx_strand_id
1 'polypeptide(L)' 'MVDSLKERVRAKLLRQLNEDGAPDPDQDDTRQLSVLTDLELLDAVADDDPVVEELAVRYLVP' A
#
# COMPACT_ATOMS: atom_id res chain seq x y z
N MET A 1 13.21 -14.84 -8.87
CA MET A 1 12.95 -13.39 -8.79
C MET A 1 12.91 -13.10 -7.30
N VAL A 2 13.79 -12.22 -6.83
CA VAL A 2 13.88 -11.90 -5.40
C VAL A 2 12.79 -10.86 -5.17
N ASP A 3 11.77 -11.17 -4.38
CA ASP A 3 10.64 -10.25 -4.16
C ASP A 3 11.20 -8.89 -3.71
N SER A 4 11.00 -7.84 -4.52
CA SER A 4 11.53 -6.52 -4.20
C SER A 4 10.82 -5.95 -2.96
N LEU A 5 11.43 -4.98 -2.28
CA LEU A 5 10.76 -4.32 -1.16
C LEU A 5 9.42 -3.73 -1.60
N LYS A 6 9.38 -3.14 -2.80
CA LYS A 6 8.19 -2.62 -3.46
C LYS A 6 7.11 -3.70 -3.63
N GLU A 7 7.46 -4.88 -4.14
CA GLU A 7 6.49 -5.98 -4.28
C GLU A 7 5.91 -6.42 -2.93
N ARG A 8 6.73 -6.46 -1.89
CA ARG A 8 6.28 -6.81 -0.54
C ARG A 8 5.32 -5.77 0.04
N VAL A 9 5.62 -4.47 -0.12
CA VAL A 9 4.74 -3.37 0.28
C VAL A 9 3.43 -3.43 -0.51
N ARG A 10 3.50 -3.61 -1.84
CA ARG A 10 2.32 -3.72 -2.71
C ARG A 10 1.41 -4.86 -2.29
N ALA A 11 1.98 -6.04 -2.06
CA ALA A 11 1.23 -7.21 -1.61
C ALA A 11 0.53 -6.96 -0.26
N LYS A 12 1.18 -6.23 0.65
CA LYS A 12 0.59 -5.86 1.95
C LYS A 12 -0.58 -4.90 1.79
N LEU A 13 -0.45 -3.84 0.98
CA LEU A 13 -1.51 -2.86 0.73
C LEU A 13 -2.73 -3.52 0.07
N LEU A 14 -2.50 -4.33 -0.96
CA LEU A 14 -3.58 -5.09 -1.62
C LEU A 14 -4.28 -6.06 -0.67
N ARG A 15 -3.52 -6.71 0.22
CA ARG A 15 -4.10 -7.57 1.25
C ARG A 15 -4.97 -6.78 2.23
N GLN A 16 -4.53 -5.60 2.68
CA GLN A 16 -5.33 -4.75 3.56
C GLN A 16 -6.64 -4.32 2.89
N LEU A 17 -6.62 -3.91 1.62
CA LEU A 17 -7.86 -3.59 0.90
C LEU A 17 -8.81 -4.79 0.81
N ASN A 18 -8.28 -5.99 0.59
CA ASN A 18 -9.12 -7.19 0.57
C ASN A 18 -9.65 -7.56 1.96
N GLU A 19 -8.88 -7.32 3.03
CA GLU A 19 -9.27 -7.59 4.41
C GLU A 19 -10.28 -6.55 4.94
N ASP A 20 -10.14 -5.28 4.56
CA ASP A 20 -11.03 -4.18 4.94
C ASP A 20 -12.38 -4.25 4.21
N GLY A 21 -12.48 -5.02 3.11
CA GLY A 21 -13.71 -5.20 2.34
C GLY A 21 -13.97 -4.07 1.34
N ALA A 22 -15.11 -4.11 0.65
CA ALA A 22 -15.47 -3.04 -0.30
C ALA A 22 -15.61 -1.70 0.45
N PRO A 23 -15.07 -0.59 -0.09
CA PRO A 23 -15.27 0.73 0.49
C PRO A 23 -16.76 0.97 0.65
N ASP A 24 -17.18 1.32 1.86
CA ASP A 24 -18.55 1.77 2.09
C ASP A 24 -18.68 3.16 1.44
N PRO A 25 -19.49 3.33 0.38
CA PRO A 25 -19.62 4.62 -0.29
C PRO A 25 -20.23 5.71 0.61
N ASP A 26 -20.87 5.33 1.72
CA ASP A 26 -21.44 6.25 2.71
C ASP A 26 -20.48 6.55 3.87
N GLN A 27 -19.34 5.85 3.96
CA GLN A 27 -18.26 6.17 4.91
C GLN A 27 -17.02 6.64 4.15
N ASP A 28 -16.54 7.85 4.44
CA ASP A 28 -15.19 8.26 4.07
C ASP A 28 -14.17 7.42 4.88
N ASP A 29 -13.96 6.18 4.44
CA ASP A 29 -12.97 5.27 5.01
C ASP A 29 -11.58 5.82 4.72
N THR A 30 -11.16 6.73 5.59
CA THR A 30 -9.90 7.48 5.51
C THR A 30 -8.72 6.51 5.40
N ARG A 31 -8.84 5.32 6.02
CA ARG A 31 -7.85 4.24 5.93
C ARG A 31 -7.78 3.64 4.52
N GLN A 32 -8.91 3.27 3.92
CA GLN A 32 -8.91 2.69 2.57
C GLN A 32 -8.45 3.70 1.52
N LEU A 33 -8.89 4.97 1.63
CA LEU A 33 -8.43 6.03 0.75
C LEU A 33 -6.92 6.26 0.84
N SER A 34 -6.36 6.21 2.06
CA SER A 34 -4.91 6.31 2.28
C SER A 34 -4.17 5.15 1.61
N VAL A 35 -4.67 3.92 1.78
CA VAL A 35 -4.06 2.72 1.16
C VAL A 35 -4.13 2.77 -0.36
N LEU A 36 -5.24 3.24 -0.94
CA LEU A 36 -5.39 3.41 -2.39
C LEU A 36 -4.42 4.48 -2.93
N THR A 37 -4.32 5.62 -2.25
CA THR A 37 -3.41 6.71 -2.63
C THR A 37 -1.95 6.25 -2.57
N ASP A 38 -1.58 5.57 -1.49
CA ASP A 38 -0.23 5.04 -1.31
C ASP A 38 0.09 3.93 -2.32
N LEU A 39 -0.89 3.13 -2.74
CA LEU A 39 -0.73 2.12 -3.79
C LEU A 39 -0.51 2.75 -5.17
N GLU A 40 -1.26 3.82 -5.51
CA GLU A 40 -1.07 4.57 -6.75
C GLU A 40 0.31 5.24 -6.79
N LEU A 41 0.73 5.83 -5.67
CA LEU A 41 2.08 6.38 -5.52
C LEU A 41 3.15 5.29 -5.69
N LEU A 42 2.97 4.12 -5.08
CA LEU A 42 3.89 2.99 -5.20
C LEU A 42 4.01 2.54 -6.66
N ASP A 43 2.91 2.47 -7.41
CA ASP A 43 2.93 2.06 -8.82
C ASP A 43 3.63 3.09 -9.73
N ALA A 44 3.68 4.37 -9.33
CA ALA A 44 4.32 5.45 -10.09
C ALA A 44 5.85 5.59 -9.89
N VAL A 45 6.41 5.04 -8.81
CA VAL A 45 7.85 5.17 -8.47
C VAL A 45 8.69 3.97 -8.90
N ALA A 46 10.02 4.11 -8.94
CA ALA A 46 10.94 2.98 -9.17
C ALA A 46 11.07 2.08 -7.91
N ASP A 47 11.63 0.87 -8.06
CA ASP A 47 11.86 -0.06 -6.93
C ASP A 47 12.83 0.50 -5.88
N ASP A 48 13.77 1.33 -6.31
CA ASP A 48 14.84 1.96 -5.51
C ASP A 48 14.50 3.40 -5.08
N ASP A 49 13.25 3.82 -5.27
CA ASP A 49 12.77 5.12 -4.81
C ASP A 49 12.63 5.15 -3.26
N PRO A 50 13.08 6.21 -2.58
CA PRO A 50 12.96 6.33 -1.12
C PRO A 50 11.52 6.20 -0.61
N VAL A 51 10.51 6.53 -1.42
CA VAL A 51 9.09 6.34 -1.07
C VAL A 51 8.78 4.88 -0.76
N VAL A 52 9.43 3.91 -1.42
CA VAL A 52 9.23 2.48 -1.16
C VAL A 52 9.64 2.13 0.27
N GLU A 53 10.75 2.69 0.77
CA GLU A 53 11.21 2.50 2.15
C GLU A 53 10.27 3.18 3.15
N GLU A 54 9.81 4.40 2.85
CA GLU A 54 8.84 5.11 3.70
C GLU A 54 7.53 4.33 3.86
N LEU A 55 7.01 3.79 2.75
CA LEU A 55 5.81 2.96 2.77
C LEU A 55 6.05 1.62 3.47
N ALA A 56 7.24 1.03 3.34
CA ALA A 56 7.61 -0.16 4.11
C ALA A 56 7.59 0.11 5.62
N VAL A 57 8.14 1.23 6.08
CA VAL A 57 8.09 1.64 7.49
C VAL A 57 6.65 1.88 7.96
N ARG A 58 5.75 2.33 7.08
CA ARG A 58 4.34 2.55 7.45
C ARG A 58 3.53 1.26 7.53
N TYR A 59 3.73 0.33 6.60
CA TYR A 59 2.81 -0.80 6.38
C TYR A 59 3.39 -2.19 6.72
N LEU A 60 4.71 -2.34 6.76
CA LEU A 60 5.37 -3.63 7.03
C LEU A 60 5.89 -3.76 8.48
N VAL A 61 5.61 -2.79 9.35
CA VAL A 61 5.91 -2.88 10.78
C VAL A 61 5.02 -3.95 11.45
N PRO A 62 5.57 -4.83 12.31
CA PRO A 62 4.83 -5.87 13.02
C PRO A 62 3.77 -5.36 13.99
#